data_AF-F0RTU2-F1
#
_entry.id   AF-F0RTU2-F1
#
_cell.length_a   1.000
_cell.length_b   1.000
_cell.length_c   1.000
_cell.angle_alpha   90.00
_cell.angle_beta   90.00
_cell.angle_gamma   90.00
#
_symmetry.space_group_name_H-M   'P 1'
#
loop_
_entity.id
_entity.type
_entity.pdbx_description
1 polymer ?
#
loop_
_entity_poly.entity_id
_entity_poly.type
_entity_poly.pdbx_seq_one_letter_code
_entity_poly.pdbx_strand_id
1 'polypeptide(L)'
;MLSSGTIGDLFVVPDMIMILEKLRLGDYGMRKGIRMDTALITAISKLVEHACASEQNKIGYEIWKYHIKPMVPLAQELAGVQKADEEIVTLAVLLHDLAGIEDFSQRKLHHSFGAQRAREILAGYQYPIDKIELVAQCIFNHRADLNLPKQSPEEYCVADADMLINIVDIPSLFYDSYHQEHLGFAEGKTWRQSTLELYWGHVSMISQAQFLDRFNLVKRLSLGNDREPYSFTSDLERTLADLVKKACLSEKNAYGYGIWENHIAPMVTIANELAQLHSADAEVVRIATLLHDLSSIEDYSKAKEHHIHGAQRARGLLREAGYPVKKTELVAQCILHHRASVLMQKLTAEEQCLADADAVAHMGDLPSLFFVAYDKQGMTFEEGQRWVKQKLERDWQKMSEIAKHRYAEQYAGIMSCFSI
;
A
#
# COMPACT_ATOMS: atom_id res chain seq x y z
N MET A 1 -5.53 39.24 9.74
CA MET A 1 -4.14 38.93 10.09
C MET A 1 -4.17 37.70 10.98
N LEU A 2 -4.05 36.51 10.39
CA LEU A 2 -3.98 35.24 11.12
C LEU A 2 -2.76 34.51 10.57
N SER A 3 -1.84 34.22 11.48
CA SER A 3 -0.55 33.61 11.24
C SER A 3 -0.69 32.13 10.88
N SER A 4 0.00 31.74 9.82
CA SER A 4 0.29 30.37 9.42
C SER A 4 1.01 29.59 10.53
N GLY A 5 0.40 28.52 11.02
CA GLY A 5 1.07 27.52 11.84
C GLY A 5 1.76 26.51 10.94
N THR A 6 3.08 26.63 10.83
CA THR A 6 3.96 25.61 10.25
C THR A 6 4.01 24.39 11.17
N ILE A 7 3.59 23.24 10.66
CA ILE A 7 3.94 21.93 11.23
C ILE A 7 5.37 21.65 10.78
N GLY A 8 6.32 22.00 11.62
CA GLY A 8 7.73 21.69 11.45
C GLY A 8 8.31 21.64 12.84
N ASP A 9 8.62 20.43 13.30
CA ASP A 9 9.67 20.08 14.27
C ASP A 9 9.38 18.67 14.81
N LEU A 10 9.62 17.65 13.97
CA LEU A 10 10.02 16.35 14.49
C LEU A 10 11.49 16.52 14.87
N PHE A 11 11.79 16.50 16.17
CA PHE A 11 13.14 16.57 16.71
C PHE A 11 14.02 15.47 16.07
N VAL A 12 14.82 15.84 15.07
CA VAL A 12 15.98 15.05 14.67
C VAL A 12 16.98 15.18 15.81
N VAL A 13 17.08 14.14 16.63
CA VAL A 13 18.03 14.11 17.74
C VAL A 13 19.45 14.28 17.15
N PRO A 14 20.31 15.17 17.70
CA PRO A 14 21.67 15.40 17.20
C PRO A 14 22.50 14.10 17.01
N ASP A 15 22.20 13.07 17.81
CA ASP A 15 22.82 11.75 17.72
C ASP A 15 22.53 11.03 16.39
N MET A 16 21.37 11.26 15.77
CA MET A 16 20.96 10.62 14.51
C MET A 16 21.76 11.15 13.31
N ILE A 17 22.05 12.46 13.27
CA ILE A 17 22.91 13.08 12.25
C ILE A 17 24.35 12.56 12.40
N MET A 18 24.82 12.41 13.63
CA MET A 18 26.16 11.88 13.92
C MET A 18 26.31 10.40 13.53
N ILE A 19 25.24 9.59 13.65
CA ILE A 19 25.21 8.20 13.16
C ILE A 19 25.23 8.17 11.63
N LEU A 20 24.41 8.99 10.97
CA LEU A 20 24.36 9.09 9.50
C LEU A 20 25.69 9.58 8.90
N GLU A 21 26.38 10.52 9.56
CA GLU A 21 27.72 10.98 9.14
C GLU A 21 28.79 9.89 9.35
N LYS A 22 28.72 9.11 10.44
CA LYS A 22 29.64 7.97 10.65
C LYS A 22 29.40 6.84 9.65
N LEU A 23 28.16 6.61 9.23
CA LEU A 23 27.83 5.64 8.17
C LEU A 23 28.27 6.13 6.79
N ARG A 24 28.22 7.44 6.51
CA ARG A 24 28.74 8.04 5.26
C ARG A 24 30.27 8.13 5.21
N LEU A 25 30.94 8.32 6.35
CA LEU A 25 32.40 8.47 6.46
C LEU A 25 33.13 7.13 6.69
N GLY A 26 32.39 6.04 6.91
CA GLY A 26 32.94 4.70 6.92
C GLY A 26 33.34 4.28 5.51
N ASP A 27 34.62 4.42 5.21
CA ASP A 27 35.29 3.84 4.04
C ASP A 27 34.72 2.42 3.79
N TYR A 28 34.07 2.21 2.63
CA TYR A 28 33.59 0.89 2.15
C TYR A 28 34.81 0.02 1.79
N GLY A 29 35.69 -0.20 2.76
CA GLY A 29 36.75 -1.18 2.67
C GLY A 29 36.11 -2.55 2.69
N MET A 30 35.99 -3.18 1.52
CA MET A 30 35.74 -4.62 1.40
C MET A 30 36.75 -5.38 2.26
N ARG A 31 36.40 -5.69 3.50
CA ARG A 31 36.98 -6.84 4.17
C ARG A 31 36.53 -8.04 3.36
N LYS A 32 37.49 -8.86 2.90
CA LYS A 32 37.21 -10.18 2.35
C LYS A 32 36.39 -10.95 3.40
N GLY A 33 35.07 -10.93 3.23
CA GLY A 33 34.13 -11.62 4.11
C GLY A 33 34.39 -13.11 4.08
N ILE A 34 34.10 -13.75 5.21
CA ILE A 34 33.94 -15.19 5.31
C ILE A 34 33.01 -15.61 4.16
N ARG A 35 33.48 -16.53 3.31
CA ARG A 35 32.80 -16.88 2.07
C ARG A 35 31.48 -17.57 2.41
N MET A 36 30.36 -16.88 2.17
CA MET A 36 29.01 -17.41 2.34
C MET A 36 28.88 -18.78 1.65
N ASP A 37 28.40 -19.79 2.38
CA ASP A 37 28.09 -21.10 1.80
C ASP A 37 26.81 -21.03 0.96
N THR A 38 27.01 -20.59 -0.28
CA THR A 38 25.96 -20.50 -1.29
C THR A 38 25.23 -21.83 -1.54
N ALA A 39 25.87 -22.98 -1.29
CA ALA A 39 25.24 -24.29 -1.52
C ALA A 39 24.23 -24.60 -0.40
N LEU A 40 24.61 -24.38 0.86
CA LEU A 40 23.70 -24.57 2.00
C LEU A 40 22.50 -23.63 1.91
N ILE A 41 22.72 -22.33 1.67
CA ILE A 41 21.63 -21.35 1.54
C ILE A 41 20.68 -21.74 0.41
N THR A 42 21.21 -22.17 -0.74
CA THR A 42 20.37 -22.65 -1.86
C THR A 42 19.55 -23.87 -1.48
N ALA A 43 20.14 -24.81 -0.72
CA ALA A 43 19.43 -26.00 -0.27
C ALA A 43 18.30 -25.66 0.72
N ILE A 44 18.57 -24.79 1.71
CA ILE A 44 17.59 -24.33 2.69
C ILE A 44 16.48 -23.51 2.02
N SER A 45 16.83 -22.61 1.10
CA SER A 45 15.86 -21.83 0.33
C SER A 45 14.88 -22.72 -0.43
N LYS A 46 15.36 -23.76 -1.12
CA LYS A 46 14.51 -24.74 -1.81
C LYS A 46 13.64 -25.55 -0.85
N LEU A 47 14.18 -25.93 0.31
CA LEU A 47 13.43 -26.64 1.34
C LEU A 47 12.24 -25.80 1.82
N VAL A 48 12.48 -24.52 2.12
CA VAL A 48 11.46 -23.59 2.61
C VAL A 48 10.43 -23.30 1.52
N GLU A 49 10.86 -23.00 0.29
CA GLU A 49 9.94 -22.81 -0.84
C GLU A 49 9.06 -24.04 -1.08
N HIS A 50 9.62 -25.25 -0.97
CA HIS A 50 8.86 -26.49 -1.07
C HIS A 50 7.84 -26.63 0.06
N ALA A 51 8.19 -26.28 1.30
CA ALA A 51 7.26 -26.27 2.42
C ALA A 51 6.13 -25.25 2.20
N CYS A 52 6.44 -24.05 1.69
CA CYS A 52 5.44 -23.05 1.33
C CYS A 52 4.50 -23.54 0.23
N ALA A 53 5.01 -24.30 -0.76
CA ALA A 53 4.25 -24.86 -1.87
C ALA A 53 3.45 -26.13 -1.51
N SER A 54 3.62 -26.66 -0.30
CA SER A 54 2.92 -27.87 0.16
C SER A 54 1.41 -27.63 0.26
N GLU A 55 0.61 -28.61 -0.17
CA GLU A 55 -0.85 -28.60 0.04
C GLU A 55 -1.25 -28.61 1.52
N GLN A 56 -0.33 -28.98 2.42
CA GLN A 56 -0.55 -28.96 3.87
C GLN A 56 -0.37 -27.57 4.48
N ASN A 57 0.28 -26.64 3.78
CA ASN A 57 0.49 -25.28 4.24
C ASN A 57 -0.85 -24.51 4.23
N LYS A 58 -1.40 -24.26 5.42
CA LYS A 58 -2.67 -23.54 5.59
C LYS A 58 -2.55 -22.02 5.40
N ILE A 59 -1.34 -21.47 5.38
CA ILE A 59 -1.07 -20.06 5.12
C ILE A 59 -1.11 -19.78 3.60
N GLY A 60 -0.80 -20.81 2.80
CA GLY A 60 -0.72 -20.74 1.35
C GLY A 60 0.67 -20.34 0.83
N TYR A 61 0.91 -20.61 -0.45
CA TYR A 61 2.21 -20.42 -1.10
C TYR A 61 2.68 -18.96 -1.12
N GLU A 62 1.75 -18.01 -1.13
CA GLU A 62 2.08 -16.60 -1.30
C GLU A 62 2.99 -16.04 -0.18
N ILE A 63 3.03 -16.64 1.02
CA ILE A 63 3.99 -16.28 2.09
C ILE A 63 5.45 -16.35 1.63
N TRP A 64 5.76 -17.25 0.70
CA TRP A 64 7.08 -17.28 0.08
C TRP A 64 7.37 -15.98 -0.69
N LYS A 65 6.38 -15.46 -1.42
CA LYS A 65 6.54 -14.35 -2.34
C LYS A 65 6.54 -12.98 -1.67
N TYR A 66 5.68 -12.78 -0.67
CA TYR A 66 5.50 -11.45 -0.06
C TYR A 66 6.29 -11.27 1.25
N HIS A 67 6.67 -12.37 1.93
CA HIS A 67 7.33 -12.33 3.24
C HIS A 67 8.74 -12.89 3.17
N ILE A 68 8.88 -14.21 2.99
CA ILE A 68 10.18 -14.89 3.21
C ILE A 68 11.22 -14.55 2.15
N LYS A 69 10.91 -14.73 0.87
CA LYS A 69 11.85 -14.48 -0.23
C LYS A 69 12.33 -13.02 -0.27
N PRO A 70 11.46 -11.99 -0.21
CA PRO A 70 11.91 -10.60 -0.26
C PRO A 70 12.63 -10.15 1.02
N MET A 71 12.45 -10.82 2.16
CA MET A 71 13.25 -10.55 3.36
C MET A 71 14.73 -10.91 3.20
N VAL A 72 15.10 -11.87 2.35
CA VAL A 72 16.50 -12.30 2.19
C VAL A 72 17.43 -11.13 1.79
N PRO A 73 17.20 -10.42 0.66
CA PRO A 73 18.06 -9.29 0.29
C PRO A 73 18.03 -8.15 1.31
N LEU A 74 16.87 -7.88 1.93
CA LEU A 74 16.74 -6.88 3.00
C LEU A 74 17.61 -7.24 4.21
N ALA A 75 17.60 -8.49 4.64
CA ALA A 75 18.36 -8.96 5.79
C ALA A 75 19.87 -8.98 5.51
N GLN A 76 20.28 -9.28 4.27
CA GLN A 76 21.67 -9.18 3.83
C GLN A 76 22.17 -7.73 3.84
N GLU A 77 21.36 -6.77 3.39
CA GLU A 77 21.67 -5.33 3.49
C GLU A 77 21.86 -4.92 4.96
N LEU A 78 20.92 -5.30 5.82
CA LEU A 78 21.01 -5.03 7.27
C LEU A 78 22.26 -5.65 7.89
N ALA A 79 22.60 -6.89 7.53
CA ALA A 79 23.80 -7.57 8.03
C ALA A 79 25.08 -6.80 7.65
N GLY A 80 25.16 -6.29 6.42
CA GLY A 80 26.28 -5.46 5.97
C GLY A 80 26.42 -4.17 6.77
N VAL A 81 25.32 -3.46 7.02
CA VAL A 81 25.30 -2.20 7.77
C VAL A 81 25.63 -2.43 9.25
N GLN A 82 25.05 -3.46 9.87
CA GLN A 82 25.22 -3.77 11.29
C GLN A 82 26.47 -4.61 11.59
N LYS A 83 27.21 -5.03 10.55
CA LYS A 83 28.38 -5.91 10.63
C LYS A 83 28.07 -7.27 11.28
N ALA A 84 26.90 -7.81 10.98
CA ALA A 84 26.47 -9.15 11.39
C ALA A 84 27.02 -10.23 10.43
N ASP A 85 27.04 -11.48 10.86
CA ASP A 85 27.29 -12.62 9.98
C ASP A 85 26.11 -12.82 9.01
N GLU A 86 26.32 -12.43 7.76
CA GLU A 86 25.32 -12.50 6.68
C GLU A 86 24.79 -13.94 6.44
N GLU A 87 25.62 -14.96 6.63
CA GLU A 87 25.21 -16.36 6.47
C GLU A 87 24.21 -16.76 7.57
N ILE A 88 24.48 -16.37 8.82
CA ILE A 88 23.59 -16.61 9.96
C ILE A 88 22.26 -15.90 9.78
N VAL A 89 22.30 -14.61 9.42
CA VAL A 89 21.10 -13.80 9.20
C VAL A 89 20.24 -14.37 8.08
N THR A 90 20.87 -14.77 6.95
CA THR A 90 20.16 -15.34 5.81
C THR A 90 19.48 -16.67 6.16
N LEU A 91 20.18 -17.57 6.87
CA LEU A 91 19.61 -18.85 7.31
C LEU A 91 18.45 -18.64 8.30
N ALA A 92 18.61 -17.71 9.24
CA ALA A 92 17.56 -17.39 10.20
C ALA A 92 16.30 -16.85 9.53
N VAL A 93 16.42 -15.91 8.60
CA VAL A 93 15.29 -15.37 7.83
C VAL A 93 14.58 -16.44 7.02
N LEU A 94 15.31 -17.34 6.36
CA LEU A 94 14.69 -18.43 5.61
C LEU A 94 13.88 -19.38 6.51
N LEU A 95 14.32 -19.61 7.75
CA LEU A 95 13.76 -20.63 8.64
C LEU A 95 12.77 -20.09 9.67
N HIS A 96 12.69 -18.77 9.91
CA HIS A 96 12.01 -18.22 11.09
C HIS A 96 10.53 -18.62 11.23
N ASP A 97 9.82 -18.70 10.10
CA ASP A 97 8.39 -19.00 10.04
C ASP A 97 8.08 -20.46 9.66
N LEU A 98 9.11 -21.25 9.34
CA LEU A 98 8.97 -22.58 8.75
C LEU A 98 8.12 -23.52 9.61
N ALA A 99 8.27 -23.49 10.94
CA ALA A 99 7.48 -24.34 11.83
C ALA A 99 5.97 -24.05 11.73
N GLY A 100 5.57 -22.79 11.59
CA GLY A 100 4.17 -22.41 11.40
C GLY A 100 3.63 -22.74 10.00
N ILE A 101 4.51 -22.80 9.01
CA ILE A 101 4.20 -23.21 7.62
C ILE A 101 4.00 -24.72 7.53
N GLU A 102 4.90 -25.50 8.16
CA GLU A 102 4.82 -26.96 8.20
C GLU A 102 3.67 -27.45 9.10
N ASP A 103 3.41 -26.76 10.22
CA ASP A 103 2.34 -27.08 11.16
C ASP A 103 1.66 -25.81 11.69
N PHE A 104 0.48 -25.54 11.15
CA PHE A 104 -0.29 -24.35 11.52
C PHE A 104 -0.66 -24.29 13.02
N SER A 105 -0.72 -25.43 13.73
CA SER A 105 -0.96 -25.43 15.18
C SER A 105 0.17 -24.76 15.97
N GLN A 106 1.38 -24.71 15.39
CA GLN A 106 2.56 -24.07 15.95
C GLN A 106 2.64 -22.58 15.62
N ARG A 107 1.77 -22.05 14.73
CA ARG A 107 1.83 -20.65 14.27
C ARG A 107 1.83 -19.64 15.42
N LYS A 108 1.11 -19.88 16.51
CA LYS A 108 1.09 -18.97 17.66
C LYS A 108 2.44 -18.85 18.38
N LEU A 109 3.25 -19.91 18.35
CA LEU A 109 4.56 -20.00 19.00
C LEU A 109 5.67 -20.29 17.98
N HIS A 110 5.49 -19.83 16.73
CA HIS A 110 6.38 -20.16 15.61
C HIS A 110 7.82 -19.73 15.87
N HIS A 111 8.07 -18.64 16.60
CA HIS A 111 9.43 -18.25 16.99
C HIS A 111 10.16 -19.33 17.83
N SER A 112 9.45 -20.00 18.74
CA SER A 112 10.01 -21.05 19.59
C SER A 112 10.17 -22.37 18.84
N PHE A 113 9.10 -22.80 18.18
CA PHE A 113 9.14 -24.03 17.38
C PHE A 113 10.06 -23.91 16.16
N GLY A 114 10.12 -22.74 15.53
CA GLY A 114 11.02 -22.42 14.41
C GLY A 114 12.48 -22.45 14.83
N ALA A 115 12.81 -21.94 16.02
CA ALA A 115 14.16 -22.06 16.57
C ALA A 115 14.56 -23.53 16.77
N GLN A 116 13.66 -24.36 17.31
CA GLN A 116 13.88 -25.81 17.43
C GLN A 116 14.02 -26.48 16.07
N ARG A 117 13.16 -26.14 15.11
CA ARG A 117 13.16 -26.70 13.76
C ARG A 117 14.44 -26.35 12.99
N ALA A 118 14.95 -25.14 13.15
CA ALA A 118 16.21 -24.71 12.57
C ALA A 118 17.39 -25.53 13.10
N ARG A 119 17.42 -25.85 14.41
CA ARG A 119 18.46 -26.73 14.99
C ARG A 119 18.48 -28.10 14.31
N GLU A 120 17.31 -28.71 14.16
CA GLU A 120 17.17 -30.04 13.55
C GLU A 120 17.65 -30.05 12.09
N ILE A 121 17.19 -29.07 11.30
CA ILE A 121 17.54 -28.98 9.88
C ILE A 121 19.06 -28.75 9.73
N LEU A 122 19.61 -27.75 10.40
CA LEU A 122 21.02 -27.37 10.23
C LEU A 122 21.97 -28.43 10.79
N ALA A 123 21.60 -29.15 11.86
CA ALA A 123 22.36 -30.30 12.34
C ALA A 123 22.43 -31.42 11.29
N GLY A 124 21.35 -31.63 10.53
CA GLY A 124 21.33 -32.58 9.40
C GLY A 124 22.32 -32.23 8.28
N TYR A 125 22.63 -30.93 8.12
CA TYR A 125 23.68 -30.44 7.21
C TYR A 125 25.07 -30.38 7.85
N GLN A 126 25.23 -30.87 9.09
CA GLN A 126 26.49 -30.78 9.85
C GLN A 126 27.00 -29.35 10.01
N TYR A 127 26.10 -28.37 10.09
CA TYR A 127 26.45 -26.97 10.33
C TYR A 127 27.05 -26.80 11.74
N PRO A 128 28.03 -25.89 11.96
CA PRO A 128 28.69 -25.76 13.26
C PRO A 128 27.71 -25.46 14.40
N ILE A 129 27.83 -26.17 15.52
CA ILE A 129 26.85 -26.13 16.61
C ILE A 129 26.69 -24.74 17.24
N ASP A 130 27.78 -23.99 17.37
CA ASP A 130 27.80 -22.61 17.85
C ASP A 130 27.02 -21.68 16.90
N LYS A 131 27.17 -21.88 15.59
CA LYS A 131 26.42 -21.16 14.56
C LYS A 131 24.94 -21.56 14.53
N ILE A 132 24.62 -22.84 14.72
CA ILE A 132 23.24 -23.32 14.83
C ILE A 132 22.51 -22.61 15.97
N GLU A 133 23.12 -22.52 17.15
CA GLU A 133 22.50 -21.86 18.30
C GLU A 133 22.30 -20.37 18.05
N LEU A 134 23.22 -19.71 17.35
CA LEU A 134 23.04 -18.30 16.98
C LEU A 134 21.85 -18.10 16.01
N VAL A 135 21.72 -18.96 14.98
CA VAL A 135 20.53 -18.95 14.09
C VAL A 135 19.25 -19.16 14.89
N ALA A 136 19.23 -20.17 15.76
CA ALA A 136 18.07 -20.49 16.58
C ALA A 136 17.70 -19.34 17.53
N GLN A 137 18.68 -18.64 18.10
CA GLN A 137 18.46 -17.48 18.95
C GLN A 137 17.87 -16.29 18.18
N CYS A 138 18.35 -16.05 16.96
CA CYS A 138 17.78 -15.03 16.07
C CYS A 138 16.30 -15.30 15.80
N ILE A 139 15.96 -16.55 15.45
CA ILE A 139 14.57 -16.96 15.22
C ILE A 139 13.75 -16.87 16.51
N PHE A 140 14.30 -17.21 17.67
CA PHE A 140 13.54 -17.15 18.92
C PHE A 140 13.14 -15.72 19.29
N ASN A 141 14.00 -14.73 18.99
CA ASN A 141 13.88 -13.33 19.41
C ASN A 141 13.33 -12.36 18.34
N HIS A 142 12.95 -12.84 17.15
CA HIS A 142 12.58 -11.96 16.03
C HIS A 142 11.28 -11.18 16.25
N ARG A 143 10.29 -11.76 16.95
CA ARG A 143 8.92 -11.23 16.99
C ARG A 143 8.79 -9.85 17.64
N ALA A 144 8.16 -8.93 16.90
CA ALA A 144 7.91 -7.57 17.35
C ALA A 144 6.98 -7.48 18.58
N ASP A 145 5.93 -8.29 18.64
CA ASP A 145 4.93 -8.26 19.73
C ASP A 145 5.48 -8.80 21.07
N LEU A 146 6.50 -9.66 21.03
CA LEU A 146 7.19 -10.14 22.23
C LEU A 146 8.33 -9.21 22.65
N ASN A 147 8.94 -8.51 21.69
CA ASN A 147 10.09 -7.61 21.87
C ASN A 147 11.15 -8.16 22.84
N LEU A 148 11.56 -9.41 22.60
CA LEU A 148 12.55 -10.07 23.45
C LEU A 148 13.92 -9.37 23.33
N PRO A 149 14.72 -9.30 24.43
CA PRO A 149 16.04 -8.69 24.41
C PRO A 149 16.97 -9.38 23.41
N LYS A 150 17.70 -8.57 22.64
CA LYS A 150 18.66 -9.00 21.61
C LYS A 150 20.07 -8.71 22.08
N GLN A 151 21.01 -9.62 21.82
CA GLN A 151 22.38 -9.52 22.32
C GLN A 151 23.43 -9.48 21.21
N SER A 152 23.02 -9.77 19.97
CA SER A 152 23.89 -9.84 18.80
C SER A 152 23.36 -9.02 17.63
N PRO A 153 24.25 -8.51 16.74
CA PRO A 153 23.83 -7.87 15.48
C PRO A 153 22.91 -8.75 14.63
N GLU A 154 23.13 -10.07 14.63
CA GLU A 154 22.33 -11.04 13.87
C GLU A 154 20.86 -11.05 14.35
N GLU A 155 20.63 -11.04 15.66
CA GLU A 155 19.28 -10.97 16.23
C GLU A 155 18.56 -9.66 15.87
N TYR A 156 19.29 -8.54 15.84
CA TYR A 156 18.75 -7.26 15.38
C TYR A 156 18.41 -7.30 13.89
N CYS A 157 19.29 -7.83 13.04
CA CYS A 157 19.04 -7.91 11.60
C CYS A 157 17.80 -8.75 11.26
N VAL A 158 17.63 -9.90 11.91
CA VAL A 158 16.48 -10.79 11.64
C VAL A 158 15.17 -10.18 12.12
N ALA A 159 15.14 -9.59 13.32
CA ALA A 159 13.96 -8.92 13.84
C ALA A 159 13.60 -7.66 13.03
N ASP A 160 14.60 -6.86 12.69
CA ASP A 160 14.41 -5.67 11.87
C ASP A 160 13.90 -6.05 10.48
N ALA A 161 14.43 -7.10 9.84
CA ALA A 161 13.95 -7.56 8.53
C ALA A 161 12.48 -7.99 8.56
N ASP A 162 12.05 -8.72 9.59
CA ASP A 162 10.67 -9.18 9.76
C ASP A 162 9.68 -8.01 9.94
N MET A 163 10.09 -6.96 10.64
CA MET A 163 9.28 -5.75 10.80
C MET A 163 9.31 -4.85 9.55
N LEU A 164 10.48 -4.73 8.92
CA LEU A 164 10.71 -3.82 7.81
C LEU A 164 10.15 -4.34 6.50
N ILE A 165 9.91 -5.64 6.32
CA ILE A 165 9.37 -6.14 5.05
C ILE A 165 8.04 -5.46 4.71
N ASN A 166 7.15 -5.28 5.70
CA ASN A 166 5.88 -4.56 5.57
C ASN A 166 6.02 -3.03 5.45
N ILE A 167 7.24 -2.49 5.54
CA ILE A 167 7.57 -1.08 5.31
C ILE A 167 8.21 -0.92 3.92
N VAL A 168 9.11 -1.82 3.57
CA VAL A 168 9.88 -1.80 2.32
C VAL A 168 9.01 -2.29 1.16
N ASP A 169 8.36 -3.45 1.30
CA ASP A 169 7.39 -3.99 0.35
C ASP A 169 5.97 -3.50 0.69
N ILE A 170 5.67 -2.27 0.31
CA ILE A 170 4.39 -1.63 0.63
C ILE A 170 3.16 -2.49 0.24
N PRO A 171 3.12 -3.15 -0.93
CA PRO A 171 2.07 -4.11 -1.23
C PRO A 171 1.89 -5.24 -0.21
N SER A 172 2.96 -5.72 0.44
CA SER A 172 2.87 -6.83 1.42
C SER A 172 2.01 -6.43 2.62
N LEU A 173 2.14 -5.18 3.10
CA LEU A 173 1.31 -4.64 4.18
C LEU A 173 -0.19 -4.67 3.83
N PHE A 174 -0.54 -4.36 2.58
CA PHE A 174 -1.92 -4.42 2.11
C PHE A 174 -2.41 -5.86 1.96
N TYR A 175 -1.55 -6.74 1.45
CA TYR A 175 -1.85 -8.16 1.31
C TYR A 175 -2.09 -8.82 2.68
N ASP A 176 -1.23 -8.55 3.67
CA ASP A 176 -1.44 -9.00 5.04
C ASP A 176 -2.79 -8.50 5.57
N SER A 177 -3.06 -7.20 5.46
CA SER A 177 -4.29 -6.64 6.02
C SER A 177 -5.59 -7.19 5.41
N TYR A 178 -5.63 -7.39 4.09
CA TYR A 178 -6.88 -7.72 3.39
C TYR A 178 -7.01 -9.20 3.02
N HIS A 179 -5.90 -9.89 2.76
CA HIS A 179 -5.91 -11.30 2.38
C HIS A 179 -5.60 -12.22 3.57
N GLN A 180 -4.57 -11.94 4.38
CA GLN A 180 -4.17 -12.84 5.47
C GLN A 180 -5.04 -12.65 6.72
N GLU A 181 -5.24 -11.39 7.12
CA GLU A 181 -6.03 -11.03 8.29
C GLU A 181 -7.54 -10.92 7.98
N HIS A 182 -7.92 -10.95 6.70
CA HIS A 182 -9.30 -10.84 6.23
C HIS A 182 -10.06 -9.62 6.78
N LEU A 183 -9.36 -8.49 6.94
CA LEU A 183 -9.95 -7.29 7.54
C LEU A 183 -10.84 -6.55 6.55
N GLY A 184 -11.95 -5.99 7.06
CA GLY A 184 -12.74 -5.03 6.30
C GLY A 184 -11.93 -3.76 5.97
N PHE A 185 -12.44 -2.93 5.06
CA PHE A 185 -11.71 -1.74 4.60
C PHE A 185 -11.25 -0.81 5.76
N ALA A 186 -12.19 -0.42 6.64
CA ALA A 186 -11.94 0.48 7.76
C ALA A 186 -11.08 -0.18 8.86
N GLU A 187 -11.31 -1.46 9.13
CA GLU A 187 -10.51 -2.25 10.07
C GLU A 187 -9.06 -2.37 9.58
N GLY A 188 -8.87 -2.66 8.29
CA GLY A 188 -7.56 -2.73 7.66
C GLY A 188 -6.82 -1.40 7.71
N LYS A 189 -7.51 -0.26 7.55
CA LYS A 189 -6.88 1.06 7.73
C LYS A 189 -6.34 1.24 9.14
N THR A 190 -7.15 0.97 10.16
CA THR A 190 -6.74 1.07 11.56
C THR A 190 -5.59 0.12 11.86
N TRP A 191 -5.71 -1.14 11.44
CA TRP A 191 -4.71 -2.18 11.64
C TRP A 191 -3.37 -1.77 11.03
N ARG A 192 -3.33 -1.33 9.75
CA ARG A 192 -2.07 -0.93 9.11
C ARG A 192 -1.38 0.21 9.85
N GLN A 193 -2.12 1.21 10.34
CA GLN A 193 -1.52 2.30 11.11
C GLN A 193 -0.93 1.79 12.43
N SER A 194 -1.67 0.98 13.19
CA SER A 194 -1.18 0.42 14.45
C SER A 194 0.00 -0.54 14.25
N THR A 195 -0.05 -1.36 13.21
CA THR A 195 1.02 -2.30 12.83
C THR A 195 2.30 -1.55 12.46
N LEU A 196 2.21 -0.51 11.62
CA LEU A 196 3.36 0.32 11.26
C LEU A 196 3.98 1.00 12.48
N GLU A 197 3.17 1.51 13.42
CA GLU A 197 3.68 2.12 14.64
C GLU A 197 4.34 1.10 15.58
N LEU A 198 3.74 -0.09 15.72
CA LEU A 198 4.30 -1.19 16.50
C LEU A 198 5.65 -1.64 15.94
N TYR A 199 5.72 -1.86 14.62
CA TYR A 199 6.95 -2.29 13.95
C TYR A 199 8.02 -1.21 14.06
N TRP A 200 7.70 0.03 13.69
CA TRP A 200 8.67 1.12 13.72
C TRP A 200 9.21 1.39 15.12
N GLY A 201 8.37 1.28 16.16
CA GLY A 201 8.79 1.44 17.55
C GLY A 201 9.80 0.40 18.04
N HIS A 202 9.92 -0.75 17.37
CA HIS A 202 10.81 -1.85 17.75
C HIS A 202 11.99 -2.06 16.78
N VAL A 203 11.93 -1.49 15.57
CA VAL A 203 13.08 -1.47 14.64
C VAL A 203 14.26 -0.75 15.29
N SER A 204 15.48 -1.30 15.15
CA SER A 204 16.68 -0.72 15.73
C SER A 204 16.97 0.71 15.21
N MET A 205 17.65 1.53 16.01
CA MET A 205 17.97 2.92 15.63
C MET A 205 18.78 3.03 14.32
N ILE A 206 19.63 2.04 14.05
CA ILE A 206 20.44 2.00 12.81
C ILE A 206 19.50 1.82 11.61
N SER A 207 18.61 0.85 11.69
CA SER A 207 17.62 0.57 10.65
C SER A 207 16.60 1.70 10.51
N GLN A 208 16.17 2.34 11.60
CA GLN A 208 15.31 3.52 11.54
C GLN A 208 15.97 4.67 10.77
N ALA A 209 17.26 4.91 10.99
CA ALA A 209 18.01 5.94 10.27
C ALA A 209 18.10 5.66 8.75
N GLN A 210 18.14 4.37 8.36
CA GLN A 210 18.20 3.94 6.97
C GLN A 210 16.85 4.01 6.26
N PHE A 211 15.76 3.64 6.94
CA PHE A 211 14.44 3.43 6.32
C PHE A 211 13.39 4.53 6.64
N LEU A 212 13.79 5.64 7.28
CA LEU A 212 12.86 6.69 7.72
C LEU A 212 11.98 7.24 6.58
N ASP A 213 12.57 7.51 5.41
CA ASP A 213 11.83 8.04 4.26
C ASP A 213 10.81 7.01 3.74
N ARG A 214 11.19 5.73 3.72
CA ARG A 214 10.32 4.63 3.30
C ARG A 214 9.18 4.43 4.31
N PHE A 215 9.46 4.50 5.60
CA PHE A 215 8.46 4.48 6.66
C PHE A 215 7.44 5.63 6.53
N ASN A 216 7.93 6.86 6.33
CA ASN A 216 7.06 8.01 6.13
C ASN A 216 6.20 7.86 4.87
N LEU A 217 6.75 7.28 3.79
CA LEU A 217 6.00 7.01 2.57
C LEU A 217 4.88 5.99 2.82
N VAL A 218 5.18 4.81 3.38
CA VAL A 218 4.15 3.77 3.62
C VAL A 218 3.09 4.25 4.62
N LYS A 219 3.48 5.02 5.65
CA LYS A 219 2.53 5.59 6.61
C LYS A 219 1.53 6.53 5.94
N ARG A 220 2.00 7.42 5.05
CA ARG A 220 1.11 8.28 4.26
C ARG A 220 0.24 7.50 3.29
N LEU A 221 0.81 6.59 2.52
CA LEU A 221 0.07 5.85 1.49
C LEU A 221 -0.99 4.90 2.08
N SER A 222 -0.76 4.37 3.28
CA SER A 222 -1.70 3.48 3.96
C SER A 222 -2.91 4.18 4.60
N LEU A 223 -2.86 5.51 4.75
CA LEU A 223 -4.00 6.33 5.21
C LEU A 223 -5.10 6.47 4.14
N GLY A 224 -4.72 6.47 2.86
CA GLY A 224 -5.60 6.80 1.75
C GLY A 224 -5.91 8.30 1.70
N ASN A 225 -7.08 8.65 1.16
CA ASN A 225 -7.46 10.05 0.98
C ASN A 225 -7.87 10.69 2.31
N ASP A 226 -7.25 11.82 2.67
CA ASP A 226 -7.51 12.59 3.89
C ASP A 226 -7.97 14.02 3.60
N ARG A 227 -8.33 14.31 2.34
CA ARG A 227 -8.74 15.65 1.92
C ARG A 227 -10.02 16.10 2.62
N GLU A 228 -9.99 17.34 3.09
CA GLU A 228 -11.18 18.02 3.58
C GLU A 228 -12.27 18.06 2.50
N PRO A 229 -13.53 17.69 2.84
CA PRO A 229 -14.63 17.73 1.90
C PRO A 229 -14.90 19.14 1.38
N TYR A 230 -15.23 19.24 0.10
CA TYR A 230 -15.60 20.51 -0.51
C TYR A 230 -16.89 21.08 0.10
N SER A 231 -16.88 22.38 0.43
CA SER A 231 -18.06 23.08 0.92
C SER A 231 -18.89 23.63 -0.24
N PHE A 232 -20.00 22.97 -0.55
CA PHE A 232 -20.87 23.35 -1.66
C PHE A 232 -21.58 24.69 -1.43
N THR A 233 -21.48 25.58 -2.41
CA THR A 233 -22.07 26.92 -2.34
C THR A 233 -23.52 26.96 -2.83
N SER A 234 -23.89 26.15 -3.83
CA SER A 234 -25.25 26.13 -4.38
C SER A 234 -26.18 25.09 -3.71
N ASP A 235 -27.49 25.38 -3.70
CA ASP A 235 -28.51 24.43 -3.21
C ASP A 235 -28.60 23.18 -4.10
N LEU A 236 -28.37 23.34 -5.41
CA LEU A 236 -28.36 22.23 -6.35
C LEU A 236 -27.24 21.25 -6.01
N GLU A 237 -26.02 21.73 -5.82
CA GLU A 237 -24.88 20.86 -5.47
C GLU A 237 -25.10 20.15 -4.13
N ARG A 238 -25.61 20.86 -3.11
CA ARG A 238 -25.97 20.24 -1.82
C ARG A 238 -27.02 19.14 -1.99
N THR A 239 -28.06 19.41 -2.79
CA THR A 239 -29.12 18.44 -3.05
C THR A 239 -28.61 17.21 -3.80
N LEU A 240 -27.75 17.39 -4.80
CA LEU A 240 -27.15 16.29 -5.54
C LEU A 240 -26.16 15.50 -4.68
N ALA A 241 -25.35 16.17 -3.85
CA ALA A 241 -24.46 15.52 -2.90
C ALA A 241 -25.25 14.66 -1.90
N ASP A 242 -26.35 15.18 -1.34
CA ASP A 242 -27.23 14.43 -0.45
C ASP A 242 -27.88 13.23 -1.14
N LEU A 243 -28.29 13.38 -2.41
CA LEU A 243 -28.83 12.29 -3.22
C LEU A 243 -27.80 11.17 -3.40
N VAL A 244 -26.59 11.52 -3.81
CA VAL A 244 -25.50 10.55 -4.07
C VAL A 244 -25.09 9.88 -2.76
N LYS A 245 -24.94 10.64 -1.68
CA LYS A 245 -24.62 10.11 -0.35
C LYS A 245 -25.69 9.12 0.14
N LYS A 246 -26.98 9.43 -0.05
CA LYS A 246 -28.09 8.52 0.27
C LYS A 246 -28.06 7.24 -0.58
N ALA A 247 -27.73 7.36 -1.87
CA ALA A 247 -27.55 6.19 -2.72
C ALA A 247 -26.38 5.31 -2.22
N CYS A 248 -25.27 5.92 -1.81
CA CYS A 248 -24.11 5.22 -1.26
C CYS A 248 -24.41 4.52 0.08
N LEU A 249 -25.30 5.08 0.90
CA LEU A 249 -25.78 4.49 2.16
C LEU A 249 -26.79 3.34 1.96
N SER A 250 -27.31 3.15 0.74
CA SER A 250 -28.28 2.10 0.48
C SER A 250 -27.66 0.72 0.63
N GLU A 251 -28.38 -0.22 1.25
CA GLU A 251 -27.98 -1.64 1.32
C GLU A 251 -27.86 -2.29 -0.06
N LYS A 252 -28.46 -1.70 -1.11
CA LYS A 252 -28.34 -2.18 -2.49
C LYS A 252 -27.03 -1.78 -3.17
N ASN A 253 -26.27 -0.87 -2.57
CA ASN A 253 -24.99 -0.42 -3.11
C ASN A 253 -23.94 -1.52 -2.95
N ALA A 254 -23.58 -2.16 -4.07
CA ALA A 254 -22.58 -3.23 -4.09
C ALA A 254 -21.16 -2.78 -3.68
N TYR A 255 -20.87 -1.48 -3.74
CA TYR A 255 -19.58 -0.91 -3.35
C TYR A 255 -19.48 -0.60 -1.85
N GLY A 256 -20.62 -0.55 -1.15
CA GLY A 256 -20.72 -0.05 0.22
C GLY A 256 -20.49 1.47 0.34
N TYR A 257 -20.69 2.01 1.54
CA TYR A 257 -20.63 3.45 1.78
C TYR A 257 -19.23 4.06 1.55
N GLY A 258 -18.17 3.24 1.60
CA GLY A 258 -16.79 3.69 1.38
C GLY A 258 -16.54 4.35 0.01
N ILE A 259 -17.37 4.10 -1.01
CA ILE A 259 -17.29 4.82 -2.29
C ILE A 259 -17.57 6.32 -2.14
N TRP A 260 -18.43 6.71 -1.19
CA TRP A 260 -18.64 8.12 -0.87
C TRP A 260 -17.42 8.71 -0.18
N GLU A 261 -16.95 8.05 0.88
CA GLU A 261 -15.91 8.58 1.77
C GLU A 261 -14.53 8.65 1.12
N ASN A 262 -14.16 7.62 0.34
CA ASN A 262 -12.79 7.48 -0.13
C ASN A 262 -12.61 7.84 -1.61
N HIS A 263 -13.70 7.84 -2.40
CA HIS A 263 -13.67 8.18 -3.83
C HIS A 263 -14.41 9.50 -4.12
N ILE A 264 -15.75 9.52 -4.03
CA ILE A 264 -16.56 10.65 -4.54
C ILE A 264 -16.32 11.95 -3.77
N ALA A 265 -16.47 11.95 -2.44
CA ALA A 265 -16.36 13.16 -1.63
C ALA A 265 -14.98 13.85 -1.76
N PRO A 266 -13.84 13.15 -1.61
CA PRO A 266 -12.54 13.78 -1.77
C PRO A 266 -12.24 14.15 -3.24
N MET A 267 -12.79 13.40 -4.21
CA MET A 267 -12.66 13.72 -5.63
C MET A 267 -13.30 15.07 -5.97
N VAL A 268 -14.38 15.51 -5.31
CA VAL A 268 -14.96 16.85 -5.54
C VAL A 268 -13.95 17.96 -5.22
N THR A 269 -13.18 17.81 -4.15
CA THR A 269 -12.12 18.78 -3.79
C THR A 269 -11.03 18.82 -4.86
N ILE A 270 -10.58 17.65 -5.33
CA ILE A 270 -9.61 17.51 -6.43
C ILE A 270 -10.15 18.14 -7.72
N ALA A 271 -11.40 17.85 -8.07
CA ALA A 271 -12.03 18.31 -9.29
C ALA A 271 -12.20 19.85 -9.31
N ASN A 272 -12.47 20.45 -8.15
CA ASN A 272 -12.50 21.90 -8.00
C ASN A 272 -11.12 22.56 -8.22
N GLU A 273 -10.05 21.97 -7.68
CA GLU A 273 -8.67 22.43 -7.92
C GLU A 273 -8.33 22.35 -9.41
N LEU A 274 -8.62 21.21 -10.05
CA LEU A 274 -8.37 21.00 -11.48
C LEU A 274 -9.18 21.95 -12.36
N ALA A 275 -10.45 22.22 -12.03
CA ALA A 275 -11.25 23.18 -12.78
C ALA A 275 -10.60 24.58 -12.80
N GLN A 276 -9.99 25.01 -11.70
CA GLN A 276 -9.26 26.29 -11.65
C GLN A 276 -8.01 26.26 -12.52
N LEU A 277 -7.21 25.19 -12.43
CA LEU A 277 -5.98 25.02 -13.23
C LEU A 277 -6.26 24.99 -14.74
N HIS A 278 -7.41 24.45 -15.14
CA HIS A 278 -7.82 24.34 -16.54
C HIS A 278 -8.69 25.50 -17.02
N SER A 279 -9.02 26.47 -16.15
CA SER A 279 -10.02 27.52 -16.45
C SER A 279 -11.36 26.95 -16.92
N ALA A 280 -11.77 25.81 -16.37
CA ALA A 280 -13.03 25.13 -16.67
C ALA A 280 -14.18 25.66 -15.80
N ASP A 281 -15.43 25.40 -16.18
CA ASP A 281 -16.58 25.68 -15.32
C ASP A 281 -16.59 24.74 -14.10
N ALA A 282 -16.14 25.27 -12.96
CA ALA A 282 -15.99 24.49 -11.73
C ALA A 282 -17.32 23.91 -11.20
N GLU A 283 -18.46 24.57 -11.43
CA GLU A 283 -19.77 24.03 -11.04
C GLU A 283 -20.10 22.78 -11.87
N VAL A 284 -19.89 22.84 -13.19
CA VAL A 284 -20.10 21.70 -14.10
C VAL A 284 -19.22 20.52 -13.69
N VAL A 285 -17.93 20.75 -13.44
CA VAL A 285 -16.97 19.71 -13.06
C VAL A 285 -17.35 19.04 -11.73
N ARG A 286 -17.74 19.83 -10.71
CA ARG A 286 -18.15 19.27 -9.41
C ARG A 286 -19.46 18.48 -9.51
N ILE A 287 -20.44 18.97 -10.26
CA ILE A 287 -21.70 18.24 -10.51
C ILE A 287 -21.43 16.94 -11.26
N ALA A 288 -20.58 16.97 -12.30
CA ALA A 288 -20.21 15.77 -13.04
C ALA A 288 -19.49 14.76 -12.13
N THR A 289 -18.62 15.24 -11.24
CA THR A 289 -17.93 14.42 -10.23
C THR A 289 -18.91 13.73 -9.27
N LEU A 290 -19.90 14.45 -8.75
CA LEU A 290 -20.92 13.86 -7.87
C LEU A 290 -21.71 12.74 -8.57
N LEU A 291 -21.98 12.88 -9.87
CA LEU A 291 -22.94 12.02 -10.57
C LEU A 291 -22.31 10.91 -11.42
N HIS A 292 -20.99 10.90 -11.65
CA HIS A 292 -20.37 10.04 -12.66
C HIS A 292 -20.62 8.54 -12.43
N ASP A 293 -20.57 8.08 -11.17
CA ASP A 293 -20.76 6.67 -10.79
C ASP A 293 -22.16 6.34 -10.28
N LEU A 294 -23.03 7.35 -10.10
CA LEU A 294 -24.34 7.22 -9.45
C LEU A 294 -25.18 6.08 -10.04
N SER A 295 -25.18 5.93 -11.38
CA SER A 295 -25.98 4.89 -12.03
C SER A 295 -25.57 3.46 -11.65
N SER A 296 -24.28 3.23 -11.37
CA SER A 296 -23.78 1.92 -10.94
C SER A 296 -23.94 1.69 -9.44
N ILE A 297 -23.96 2.77 -8.65
CA ILE A 297 -24.27 2.74 -7.21
C ILE A 297 -25.75 2.40 -7.00
N GLU A 298 -26.64 3.02 -7.79
CA GLU A 298 -28.08 2.73 -7.77
C GLU A 298 -28.39 1.32 -8.30
N ASP A 299 -27.61 0.81 -9.24
CA ASP A 299 -27.82 -0.49 -9.90
C ASP A 299 -26.51 -1.06 -10.47
N TYR A 300 -25.96 -2.05 -9.76
CA TYR A 300 -24.66 -2.65 -10.09
C TYR A 300 -24.64 -3.36 -11.46
N SER A 301 -25.80 -3.76 -12.02
CA SER A 301 -25.85 -4.34 -13.37
C SER A 301 -25.34 -3.38 -14.45
N LYS A 302 -25.34 -2.07 -14.15
CA LYS A 302 -24.84 -1.01 -15.04
C LYS A 302 -23.36 -0.73 -14.91
N ALA A 303 -22.64 -1.35 -13.97
CA ALA A 303 -21.23 -1.04 -13.67
C ALA A 303 -20.33 -1.12 -14.91
N LYS A 304 -20.55 -2.09 -15.79
CA LYS A 304 -19.76 -2.26 -17.03
C LYS A 304 -19.86 -1.05 -17.96
N GLU A 305 -21.03 -0.43 -18.04
CA GLU A 305 -21.36 0.67 -18.94
C GLU A 305 -21.75 1.96 -18.17
N HIS A 306 -21.29 2.11 -16.93
CA HIS A 306 -21.75 3.16 -16.01
C HIS A 306 -21.59 4.57 -16.56
N HIS A 307 -20.55 4.85 -17.36
CA HIS A 307 -20.40 6.12 -18.09
C HIS A 307 -21.59 6.48 -18.99
N ILE A 308 -22.21 5.52 -19.69
CA ILE A 308 -23.37 5.74 -20.58
C ILE A 308 -24.63 5.96 -19.73
N HIS A 309 -24.90 5.04 -18.80
CA HIS A 309 -26.07 5.12 -17.94
C HIS A 309 -26.00 6.32 -16.98
N GLY A 310 -24.81 6.66 -16.50
CA GLY A 310 -24.53 7.81 -15.64
C GLY A 310 -24.77 9.13 -16.37
N ALA A 311 -24.29 9.25 -17.62
CA ALA A 311 -24.58 10.43 -18.44
C ALA A 311 -26.09 10.61 -18.69
N GLN A 312 -26.83 9.53 -18.95
CA GLN A 312 -28.29 9.56 -19.10
C GLN A 312 -28.98 9.95 -17.77
N ARG A 313 -28.56 9.35 -16.66
CA ARG A 313 -29.10 9.61 -15.32
C ARG A 313 -28.89 11.06 -14.89
N ALA A 314 -27.69 11.60 -15.08
CA ALA A 314 -27.35 12.99 -14.80
C ALA A 314 -28.19 13.97 -15.64
N ARG A 315 -28.36 13.70 -16.94
CA ARG A 315 -29.21 14.51 -17.82
C ARG A 315 -30.66 14.58 -17.31
N GLY A 316 -31.22 13.47 -16.84
CA GLY A 316 -32.56 13.43 -16.25
C GLY A 316 -32.68 14.30 -15.00
N LEU A 317 -31.81 14.06 -14.01
CA LEU A 317 -31.78 14.79 -12.73
C LEU A 317 -31.62 16.30 -12.93
N LEU A 318 -30.72 16.71 -13.81
CA LEU A 318 -30.42 18.12 -14.03
C LEU A 318 -31.55 18.84 -14.79
N ARG A 319 -32.23 18.17 -15.73
CA ARG A 319 -33.43 18.71 -16.39
C ARG A 319 -34.59 18.89 -15.42
N GLU A 320 -34.82 17.90 -14.55
CA GLU A 320 -35.85 17.97 -13.50
C GLU A 320 -35.58 19.12 -12.52
N ALA A 321 -34.31 19.38 -12.20
CA ALA A 321 -33.89 20.49 -11.36
C ALA A 321 -33.88 21.85 -12.08
N GLY A 322 -34.24 21.92 -13.37
CA GLY A 322 -34.23 23.16 -14.15
C GLY A 322 -32.82 23.70 -14.45
N TYR A 323 -31.78 22.88 -14.39
CA TYR A 323 -30.40 23.29 -14.66
C TYR A 323 -30.22 23.65 -16.15
N PRO A 324 -29.43 24.69 -16.51
CA PRO A 324 -29.34 25.18 -17.88
C PRO A 324 -28.97 24.09 -18.88
N VAL A 325 -29.74 23.97 -19.98
CA VAL A 325 -29.61 22.90 -20.97
C VAL A 325 -28.18 22.72 -21.47
N LYS A 326 -27.48 23.82 -21.77
CA LYS A 326 -26.08 23.76 -22.22
C LYS A 326 -25.14 23.14 -21.17
N LYS A 327 -25.29 23.51 -19.90
CA LYS A 327 -24.48 22.95 -18.80
C LYS A 327 -24.87 21.50 -18.51
N THR A 328 -26.15 21.16 -18.59
CA THR A 328 -26.65 19.78 -18.45
C THR A 328 -26.02 18.84 -19.46
N GLU A 329 -25.97 19.22 -20.74
CA GLU A 329 -25.33 18.38 -21.76
C GLU A 329 -23.81 18.31 -21.57
N LEU A 330 -23.17 19.39 -21.10
CA LEU A 330 -21.75 19.38 -20.78
C LEU A 330 -21.42 18.42 -19.62
N VAL A 331 -22.22 18.41 -18.53
CA VAL A 331 -22.09 17.43 -17.44
C VAL A 331 -22.21 16.00 -17.98
N ALA A 332 -23.24 15.73 -18.78
CA ALA A 332 -23.47 14.40 -19.36
C ALA A 332 -22.29 13.97 -20.26
N GLN A 333 -21.72 14.90 -21.02
CA GLN A 333 -20.55 14.68 -21.87
C GLN A 333 -19.31 14.32 -21.04
N CYS A 334 -19.06 15.06 -19.94
CA CYS A 334 -17.98 14.76 -19.01
C CYS A 334 -18.09 13.32 -18.50
N ILE A 335 -19.26 12.95 -17.97
CA ILE A 335 -19.52 11.61 -17.42
C ILE A 335 -19.35 10.53 -18.49
N LEU A 336 -19.79 10.78 -19.72
CA LEU A 336 -19.61 9.82 -20.81
C LEU A 336 -18.13 9.55 -21.10
N HIS A 337 -17.28 10.58 -21.11
CA HIS A 337 -15.90 10.51 -21.59
C HIS A 337 -14.80 10.32 -20.53
N HIS A 338 -15.16 10.16 -19.25
CA HIS A 338 -14.18 10.19 -18.14
C HIS A 338 -13.28 8.94 -18.02
N ARG A 339 -13.76 7.76 -18.44
CA ARG A 339 -13.12 6.47 -18.11
C ARG A 339 -11.76 6.26 -18.78
N ALA A 340 -10.80 5.71 -18.03
CA ALA A 340 -9.51 5.26 -18.56
C ALA A 340 -9.62 4.01 -19.46
N SER A 341 -10.54 3.12 -19.14
CA SER A 341 -10.73 1.84 -19.83
C SER A 341 -11.49 1.96 -21.16
N VAL A 342 -12.08 3.12 -21.45
CA VAL A 342 -12.75 3.43 -22.71
C VAL A 342 -12.25 4.79 -23.17
N LEU A 343 -11.20 4.79 -23.99
CA LEU A 343 -10.55 6.02 -24.44
C LEU A 343 -11.46 6.76 -25.43
N MET A 344 -12.03 7.86 -24.98
CA MET A 344 -12.75 8.82 -25.80
C MET A 344 -12.04 10.18 -25.76
N GLN A 345 -12.11 10.88 -26.90
CA GLN A 345 -11.52 12.20 -27.04
C GLN A 345 -12.30 13.21 -26.17
N LYS A 346 -11.55 13.99 -25.38
CA LYS A 346 -12.09 15.05 -24.52
C LYS A 346 -11.90 16.36 -25.26
N LEU A 347 -12.99 17.07 -25.52
CA LEU A 347 -12.99 18.27 -26.35
C LEU A 347 -13.11 19.56 -25.52
N THR A 348 -13.57 19.44 -24.26
CA THR A 348 -13.64 20.57 -23.33
C THR A 348 -12.73 20.40 -22.12
N ALA A 349 -12.46 21.52 -21.45
CA ALA A 349 -11.69 21.54 -20.21
C ALA A 349 -12.40 20.74 -19.10
N GLU A 350 -13.73 20.79 -19.02
CA GLU A 350 -14.53 20.10 -18.02
C GLU A 350 -14.44 18.57 -18.16
N GLU A 351 -14.47 18.06 -19.40
CA GLU A 351 -14.30 16.63 -19.67
C GLU A 351 -12.92 16.15 -19.22
N GLN A 352 -11.89 16.96 -19.45
CA GLN A 352 -10.53 16.69 -19.00
C GLN A 352 -10.42 16.75 -17.47
N CYS A 353 -10.99 17.76 -16.82
CA CYS A 353 -10.97 17.89 -15.37
C CYS A 353 -11.62 16.70 -14.67
N LEU A 354 -12.76 16.19 -15.17
CA LEU A 354 -13.40 15.02 -14.55
C LEU A 354 -12.50 13.77 -14.68
N ALA A 355 -11.93 13.54 -15.85
CA ALA A 355 -11.04 12.40 -16.07
C ALA A 355 -9.76 12.49 -15.23
N ASP A 356 -9.18 13.68 -15.12
CA ASP A 356 -8.01 13.95 -14.30
C ASP A 356 -8.34 13.76 -12.81
N ALA A 357 -9.50 14.26 -12.35
CA ALA A 357 -9.91 14.11 -10.97
C ALA A 357 -10.12 12.64 -10.58
N ASP A 358 -10.72 11.84 -11.47
CA ASP A 358 -10.93 10.41 -11.29
C ASP A 358 -9.59 9.65 -11.23
N ALA A 359 -8.62 10.01 -12.08
CA ALA A 359 -7.26 9.46 -11.99
C ALA A 359 -6.61 9.76 -10.64
N VAL A 360 -6.67 11.02 -10.21
CA VAL A 360 -6.03 11.50 -8.99
C VAL A 360 -6.70 10.93 -7.74
N ALA A 361 -8.01 10.72 -7.75
CA ALA A 361 -8.73 10.06 -6.66
C ALA A 361 -8.19 8.63 -6.44
N HIS A 362 -8.00 7.85 -7.52
CA HIS A 362 -7.39 6.52 -7.43
C HIS A 362 -5.94 6.56 -6.92
N MET A 363 -5.14 7.55 -7.36
CA MET A 363 -3.78 7.73 -6.83
C MET A 363 -3.78 8.09 -5.33
N GLY A 364 -4.77 8.87 -4.88
CA GLY A 364 -4.92 9.25 -3.48
C GLY A 364 -5.41 8.13 -2.57
N ASP A 365 -5.96 7.04 -3.12
CA ASP A 365 -6.61 5.98 -2.35
C ASP A 365 -6.11 4.58 -2.73
N LEU A 366 -4.80 4.40 -2.58
CA LEU A 366 -4.13 3.11 -2.73
C LEU A 366 -4.76 2.00 -1.85
N PRO A 367 -5.23 2.25 -0.61
CA PRO A 367 -5.97 1.27 0.17
C PRO A 367 -7.16 0.67 -0.56
N SER A 368 -8.00 1.48 -1.23
CA SER A 368 -9.18 0.93 -1.93
C SER A 368 -8.79 0.08 -3.12
N LEU A 369 -7.71 0.45 -3.83
CA LEU A 369 -7.24 -0.35 -4.95
C LEU A 369 -6.78 -1.74 -4.50
N PHE A 370 -6.00 -1.82 -3.42
CA PHE A 370 -5.57 -3.11 -2.88
C PHE A 370 -6.69 -3.89 -2.20
N PHE A 371 -7.65 -3.22 -1.56
CA PHE A 371 -8.83 -3.88 -1.02
C PHE A 371 -9.65 -4.55 -2.13
N VAL A 372 -9.85 -3.84 -3.24
CA VAL A 372 -10.52 -4.41 -4.41
C VAL A 372 -9.73 -5.59 -4.99
N ALA A 373 -8.41 -5.50 -5.06
CA ALA A 373 -7.57 -6.58 -5.60
C ALA A 373 -7.61 -7.83 -4.71
N TYR A 374 -7.34 -7.68 -3.41
CA TYR A 374 -7.09 -8.81 -2.52
C TYR A 374 -8.36 -9.36 -1.84
N ASP A 375 -9.31 -8.51 -1.46
CA ASP A 375 -10.57 -8.95 -0.83
C ASP A 375 -11.65 -9.19 -1.88
N LYS A 376 -11.97 -8.18 -2.69
CA LYS A 376 -13.13 -8.28 -3.62
C LYS A 376 -12.89 -9.19 -4.82
N GLN A 377 -11.67 -9.24 -5.33
CA GLN A 377 -11.31 -10.06 -6.48
C GLN A 377 -10.53 -11.32 -6.10
N GLY A 378 -10.10 -11.47 -4.84
CA GLY A 378 -9.36 -12.64 -4.38
C GLY A 378 -8.06 -12.88 -5.13
N MET A 379 -7.41 -11.81 -5.62
CA MET A 379 -6.16 -11.93 -6.38
C MET A 379 -5.02 -12.43 -5.50
N THR A 380 -4.11 -13.20 -6.10
CA THR A 380 -2.80 -13.50 -5.49
C THR A 380 -1.98 -12.22 -5.31
N PHE A 381 -0.90 -12.28 -4.53
CA PHE A 381 -0.07 -11.13 -4.21
C PHE A 381 0.44 -10.42 -5.48
N GLU A 382 1.07 -11.19 -6.37
CA GLU A 382 1.64 -10.65 -7.61
C GLU A 382 0.57 -10.18 -8.61
N GLU A 383 -0.60 -10.83 -8.63
CA GLU A 383 -1.73 -10.40 -9.47
C GLU A 383 -2.28 -9.06 -9.00
N GLY A 384 -2.47 -8.89 -7.69
CA GLY A 384 -2.95 -7.63 -7.12
C GLY A 384 -1.94 -6.50 -7.30
N GLN A 385 -0.66 -6.73 -7.03
CA GLN A 385 0.42 -5.78 -7.35
C GLN A 385 0.36 -5.32 -8.81
N ARG A 386 0.31 -6.28 -9.75
CA ARG A 386 0.25 -6.00 -11.18
C ARG A 386 -1.02 -5.25 -11.57
N TRP A 387 -2.17 -5.63 -11.03
CA TRP A 387 -3.45 -5.01 -11.33
C TRP A 387 -3.50 -3.55 -10.85
N VAL A 388 -3.07 -3.28 -9.62
CA VAL A 388 -3.02 -1.92 -9.05
C VAL A 388 -2.04 -1.05 -9.85
N LYS A 389 -0.83 -1.55 -10.12
CA LYS A 389 0.17 -0.84 -10.94
C LYS A 389 -0.38 -0.47 -12.31
N GLN A 390 -0.95 -1.44 -13.04
CA GLN A 390 -1.52 -1.19 -14.37
C GLN A 390 -2.71 -0.23 -14.33
N LYS A 391 -3.52 -0.26 -13.26
CA LYS A 391 -4.61 0.70 -13.10
C LYS A 391 -4.07 2.13 -12.97
N LEU A 392 -3.08 2.34 -12.10
CA LEU A 392 -2.43 3.63 -11.90
C LEU A 392 -1.71 4.12 -13.16
N GLU A 393 -1.06 3.23 -13.92
CA GLU A 393 -0.43 3.57 -15.21
C GLU A 393 -1.45 4.04 -16.25
N ARG A 394 -2.60 3.36 -16.36
CA ARG A 394 -3.70 3.79 -17.25
C ARG A 394 -4.29 5.14 -16.80
N ASP A 395 -4.49 5.30 -15.50
CA ASP A 395 -5.00 6.55 -14.92
C ASP A 395 -4.01 7.71 -15.17
N TRP A 396 -2.71 7.49 -15.06
CA TRP A 396 -1.68 8.47 -15.40
C TRP A 396 -1.63 8.79 -16.90
N GLN A 397 -1.75 7.78 -17.77
CA GLN A 397 -1.72 7.98 -19.23
C GLN A 397 -2.87 8.84 -19.74
N LYS A 398 -4.07 8.72 -19.16
CA LYS A 398 -5.23 9.54 -19.56
C LYS A 398 -5.16 10.99 -19.06
N MET A 399 -4.30 11.28 -18.08
CA MET A 399 -4.23 12.60 -17.47
C MET A 399 -3.71 13.66 -18.45
N SER A 400 -4.21 14.88 -18.30
CA SER A 400 -3.66 16.04 -18.99
C SER A 400 -2.23 16.35 -18.54
N GLU A 401 -1.50 17.09 -19.37
CA GLU A 401 -0.16 17.56 -18.99
C GLU A 401 -0.22 18.49 -17.77
N ILE A 402 -1.24 19.33 -17.65
CA ILE A 402 -1.42 20.21 -16.46
C ILE A 402 -1.53 19.37 -15.19
N ALA A 403 -2.39 18.35 -15.20
CA ALA A 403 -2.58 17.48 -14.06
C ALA A 403 -1.32 16.63 -13.77
N LYS A 404 -0.65 16.10 -14.81
CA LYS A 404 0.62 15.37 -14.62
C LYS A 404 1.68 16.23 -13.95
N HIS A 405 1.86 17.49 -14.38
CA HIS A 405 2.79 18.40 -13.72
C HIS A 405 2.40 18.64 -12.26
N ARG A 406 1.10 18.80 -11.97
CA ARG A 406 0.59 19.04 -10.62
C ARG A 406 0.77 17.86 -9.66
N TYR A 407 0.66 16.63 -10.15
CA TYR A 407 0.65 15.40 -9.33
C TYR A 407 1.86 14.48 -9.59
N ALA A 408 2.92 14.96 -10.27
CA ALA A 408 4.10 14.16 -10.61
C ALA A 408 4.80 13.54 -9.39
N GLU A 409 4.99 14.32 -8.32
CA GLU A 409 5.64 13.83 -7.11
C GLU A 409 4.80 12.74 -6.41
N GLN A 410 3.48 12.94 -6.33
CA GLN A 410 2.55 11.95 -5.77
C GLN A 410 2.61 10.66 -6.58
N TYR A 411 2.53 10.76 -7.91
CA TYR A 411 2.62 9.61 -8.80
C TYR A 411 3.95 8.87 -8.65
N ALA A 412 5.08 9.59 -8.65
CA ALA A 412 6.40 8.99 -8.46
C ALA A 412 6.52 8.27 -7.12
N GLY A 413 6.02 8.87 -6.03
CA GLY A 413 5.99 8.26 -4.71
C GLY A 413 5.20 6.95 -4.69
N ILE A 414 4.01 6.93 -5.29
CA ILE A 414 3.18 5.71 -5.39
C ILE A 414 3.86 4.66 -6.28
N MET A 415 4.39 5.04 -7.44
CA MET A 415 5.00 4.09 -8.36
C MET A 415 6.28 3.46 -7.80
N SER A 416 6.96 4.13 -6.86
CA SER A 416 8.08 3.55 -6.11
C SER A 416 7.69 2.38 -5.19
N CYS A 417 6.39 2.14 -4.97
CA CYS A 417 5.89 0.96 -4.24
C CYS A 417 6.05 -0.33 -5.05
N PHE A 418 6.19 -0.23 -6.38
CA PHE A 418 6.24 -1.37 -7.30
C PHE A 418 7.63 -1.60 -7.92
N SER A 419 8.64 -0.95 -7.36
CA SER A 419 10.03 -1.01 -7.79
C SER A 419 10.84 -1.51 -6.60
N ILE A 420 10.98 -2.83 -6.49
CA ILE A 420 11.81 -3.50 -5.49
C ILE A 420 12.77 -4.41 -6.24
#